data_AF-A0A0F0I672-F1
#
_entry.id   AF-A0A0F0I672-F1
#
_cell.length_a   1.000
_cell.length_b   1.000
_cell.length_c   1.000
_cell.angle_alpha   90.00
_cell.angle_beta   90.00
_cell.angle_gamma   90.00
#
_symmetry.space_group_name_H-M   'P 1'
#
loop_
_entity.id
_entity.type
_entity.pdbx_description
1 polymer ?
#
loop_
_entity_poly.entity_id
_entity_poly.type
_entity_poly.pdbx_seq_one_letter_code
_entity_poly.pdbx_strand_id
1 'polypeptide(L)'
;MATEAQFNLAKEQWLAAAKTARAEKEYSKRRYEEDKEIELIAYSLPRARRGRHSLAVECQNGGISAKAYFFPNLKSPATGTSPGKLFLDSVERLGLEGLQEPINHLRNFLGLGRLKLYVTDQLVIWDRVVDIWTLRGSRLGDPQCDTDLILLRKLWDLLEIPEGYRWNVRPDYPLGSPPPLDYRPVMMANWTLSPTKEFPGPQIYLLTFGKNDAVVIDARVPF
;
A
#
# COMPACT_ATOMS: atom_id res chain seq x y z
N MET A 1 -48.38 24.07 -27.01
CA MET A 1 -46.95 24.29 -26.66
C MET A 1 -46.78 23.92 -25.20
N ALA A 2 -45.80 23.09 -24.86
CA ALA A 2 -45.53 22.75 -23.47
C ALA A 2 -45.09 24.02 -22.72
N THR A 3 -45.59 24.22 -21.50
CA THR A 3 -45.19 25.36 -20.67
C THR A 3 -43.77 25.16 -20.15
N GLU A 4 -43.07 26.26 -19.86
CA GLU A 4 -41.72 26.21 -19.28
C GLU A 4 -41.67 25.37 -17.99
N ALA A 5 -42.74 25.40 -17.19
CA ALA A 5 -42.90 24.55 -16.01
C ALA A 5 -42.95 23.05 -16.34
N GLN A 6 -43.63 22.65 -17.44
CA GLN A 6 -43.67 21.26 -17.89
C GLN A 6 -42.30 20.78 -18.39
N PHE A 7 -41.54 21.66 -19.06
CA PHE A 7 -40.18 21.36 -19.49
C PHE A 7 -39.23 21.15 -18.30
N ASN A 8 -39.29 22.04 -17.30
CA ASN A 8 -38.46 21.95 -16.10
C ASN A 8 -38.76 20.69 -15.28
N LEU A 9 -40.03 20.33 -15.10
CA LEU A 9 -40.43 19.09 -14.42
C LEU A 9 -39.92 17.84 -15.15
N ALA A 10 -40.03 17.81 -16.48
CA ALA A 10 -39.53 16.69 -17.28
C ALA A 10 -37.99 16.56 -17.18
N LYS A 11 -37.28 17.69 -17.16
CA LYS A 11 -35.83 17.72 -16.96
C LYS A 11 -35.42 17.18 -15.59
N GLU A 12 -36.13 17.55 -14.52
CA GLU A 12 -35.86 17.03 -13.17
C GLU A 12 -36.11 15.52 -13.07
N GLN A 13 -37.21 15.04 -13.65
CA GLN A 13 -37.54 13.61 -13.70
C GLN A 13 -36.47 12.82 -14.48
N TRP A 14 -36.00 13.36 -15.61
CA TRP A 14 -34.94 12.74 -16.39
C TRP A 14 -33.61 12.69 -15.62
N LEU A 15 -33.23 13.77 -14.93
CA LEU A 15 -32.02 13.80 -14.09
C LEU A 15 -32.11 12.81 -12.92
N ALA A 16 -33.28 12.68 -12.30
CA ALA A 16 -33.53 11.70 -11.25
C ALA A 16 -33.41 10.26 -11.79
N ALA A 17 -34.03 9.96 -12.93
CA ALA A 17 -33.95 8.66 -13.57
C ALA A 17 -32.52 8.30 -13.99
N ALA A 18 -31.76 9.26 -14.54
CA ALA A 18 -30.36 9.08 -14.90
C ALA A 18 -29.47 8.79 -13.67
N LYS A 19 -29.76 9.45 -12.54
CA LYS A 19 -29.07 9.19 -11.26
C LYS A 19 -29.36 7.78 -10.75
N THR A 20 -30.61 7.33 -10.80
CA THR A 20 -31.01 5.98 -10.39
C THR A 20 -30.37 4.92 -11.29
N ALA A 21 -30.45 5.06 -12.61
CA ALA A 21 -29.84 4.12 -13.56
C ALA A 21 -28.32 4.02 -13.39
N ARG A 22 -27.66 5.15 -13.08
CA ARG A 22 -26.23 5.16 -12.74
C ARG A 22 -25.96 4.39 -11.45
N ALA A 23 -26.76 4.59 -10.40
CA ALA A 23 -26.62 3.88 -9.13
C ALA A 23 -26.82 2.37 -9.29
N GLU A 24 -27.82 1.94 -10.06
CA GLU A 24 -28.07 0.53 -10.38
C GLU A 24 -26.92 -0.10 -11.16
N LYS A 25 -26.40 0.61 -12.17
CA LYS A 25 -25.23 0.15 -12.94
C LYS A 25 -24.00 -0.01 -12.03
N GLU A 26 -23.75 0.94 -11.14
CA GLU A 26 -22.66 0.88 -10.16
C GLU A 26 -22.86 -0.26 -9.16
N TYR A 27 -24.09 -0.50 -8.69
CA TYR A 27 -24.44 -1.61 -7.82
C TYR A 27 -24.20 -2.97 -8.49
N SER A 28 -24.77 -3.18 -9.69
CA SER A 28 -24.61 -4.43 -10.44
C SER A 28 -23.16 -4.73 -10.76
N LYS A 29 -22.36 -3.70 -11.11
CA LYS A 29 -20.93 -3.85 -11.31
C LYS A 29 -20.21 -4.30 -10.03
N ARG A 30 -20.49 -3.65 -8.88
CA ARG A 30 -19.89 -4.05 -7.59
C ARG A 30 -20.21 -5.49 -7.23
N ARG A 31 -21.48 -5.90 -7.38
CA ARG A 31 -21.92 -7.26 -7.08
C ARG A 31 -21.19 -8.30 -7.94
N TYR A 32 -21.06 -8.04 -9.24
CA TYR A 32 -20.32 -8.91 -10.15
C TYR A 32 -18.84 -9.05 -9.76
N GLU A 33 -18.19 -7.95 -9.36
CA GLU A 33 -16.81 -7.98 -8.89
C GLU A 33 -16.66 -8.76 -7.57
N GLU A 34 -17.61 -8.61 -6.64
CA GLU A 34 -17.62 -9.40 -5.38
C GLU A 34 -17.77 -10.89 -5.64
N ASP A 35 -18.65 -11.29 -6.56
CA ASP A 35 -18.84 -12.70 -6.90
C ASP A 35 -17.56 -13.31 -7.51
N LYS A 36 -16.84 -12.54 -8.35
CA LYS A 36 -15.50 -12.94 -8.83
C LYS A 36 -14.46 -13.05 -7.72
N GLU A 37 -14.45 -12.13 -6.75
CA GLU A 37 -13.56 -12.23 -5.60
C GLU A 37 -13.82 -13.51 -4.79
N ILE A 38 -15.09 -13.87 -4.60
CA ILE A 38 -15.50 -15.09 -3.90
C ILE A 38 -15.02 -16.33 -4.65
N GLU A 39 -15.17 -16.35 -5.98
CA GLU A 39 -14.67 -17.44 -6.82
C GLU A 39 -13.14 -17.61 -6.69
N LEU A 40 -12.38 -16.51 -6.74
CA LEU A 40 -10.93 -16.54 -6.56
C LEU A 40 -10.50 -17.12 -5.20
N ILE A 41 -11.24 -16.79 -4.14
CA ILE A 41 -11.02 -17.35 -2.80
C ILE A 41 -11.23 -18.87 -2.79
N ALA A 42 -12.27 -19.35 -3.47
CA ALA A 42 -12.62 -20.76 -3.47
C ALA A 42 -11.60 -21.62 -4.23
N TYR A 43 -11.05 -21.12 -5.34
CA TYR A 43 -10.32 -21.96 -6.30
C TYR A 43 -8.80 -21.76 -6.37
N SER A 44 -8.23 -20.63 -5.96
CA SER A 44 -6.87 -20.28 -6.43
C SER A 44 -5.90 -19.63 -5.43
N LEU A 45 -6.37 -19.03 -4.33
CA LEU A 45 -5.49 -18.25 -3.45
C LEU A 45 -5.12 -18.96 -2.15
N PRO A 46 -3.82 -19.03 -1.79
CA PRO A 46 -3.36 -19.47 -0.47
C PRO A 46 -4.02 -18.68 0.65
N ARG A 47 -4.21 -19.29 1.83
CA ARG A 47 -4.92 -18.64 2.96
C ARG A 47 -4.28 -17.31 3.34
N ALA A 48 -2.95 -17.26 3.36
CA ALA A 48 -2.16 -16.06 3.64
C ALA A 48 -2.39 -14.86 2.68
N ARG A 49 -3.10 -15.06 1.55
CA ARG A 49 -3.36 -14.03 0.53
C ARG A 49 -4.82 -13.55 0.48
N ARG A 50 -5.71 -14.11 1.31
CA ARG A 50 -7.15 -13.83 1.29
C ARG A 50 -7.59 -12.62 2.12
N GLY A 51 -6.70 -12.11 2.99
CA GLY A 51 -6.99 -10.92 3.80
C GLY A 51 -7.27 -9.71 2.92
N ARG A 52 -8.43 -9.07 3.12
CA ARG A 52 -8.86 -7.86 2.38
C ARG A 52 -8.60 -6.58 3.14
N HIS A 53 -8.68 -6.63 4.46
CA HIS A 53 -8.42 -5.51 5.34
C HIS A 53 -7.77 -5.98 6.64
N SER A 54 -7.04 -5.07 7.28
CA SER A 54 -6.57 -5.24 8.66
C SER A 54 -6.77 -3.93 9.41
N LEU A 55 -6.97 -4.04 10.72
CA LEU A 55 -7.09 -2.89 11.61
C LEU A 55 -5.94 -2.94 12.61
N ALA A 56 -5.32 -1.78 12.86
CA ALA A 56 -4.35 -1.61 13.93
C ALA A 56 -4.82 -0.50 14.86
N VAL A 57 -4.56 -0.68 16.15
CA VAL A 57 -4.85 0.30 17.18
C VAL A 57 -3.52 0.76 17.75
N GLU A 58 -3.27 2.06 17.72
CA GLU A 58 -2.07 2.67 18.29
C GLU A 58 -2.42 3.45 19.54
N CYS A 59 -1.81 3.05 20.66
CA CYS A 59 -1.92 3.73 21.93
C CYS A 59 -0.73 4.68 22.08
N GLN A 60 -0.97 6.00 22.10
CA GLN A 60 0.08 7.02 22.25
C GLN A 60 -0.37 8.06 23.27
N ASN A 61 0.48 8.35 24.27
CA ASN A 61 0.28 9.44 25.25
C ASN A 61 -1.13 9.52 25.86
N GLY A 62 -1.72 8.37 26.22
CA GLY A 62 -3.07 8.29 26.79
C GLY A 62 -4.23 8.38 25.78
N GLY A 63 -3.94 8.58 24.50
CA GLY A 63 -4.90 8.53 23.41
C GLY A 63 -4.85 7.21 22.64
N ILE A 64 -5.95 6.91 21.95
CA ILE A 64 -6.08 5.77 21.03
C ILE A 64 -6.31 6.31 19.63
N SER A 65 -5.55 5.82 18.65
CA SER A 65 -5.80 6.05 17.23
C SER A 65 -5.94 4.72 16.50
N ALA A 66 -6.73 4.69 15.43
CA ALA A 66 -6.96 3.49 14.64
C ALA A 66 -6.43 3.67 13.21
N LYS A 67 -5.88 2.59 12.65
CA LYS A 67 -5.41 2.53 11.26
C LYS A 67 -6.10 1.38 10.54
N ALA A 68 -6.60 1.66 9.35
CA ALA A 68 -7.13 0.65 8.44
C ALA A 68 -6.15 0.40 7.28
N TYR A 69 -5.95 -0.88 6.98
CA TYR A 69 -5.13 -1.36 5.87
C TYR A 69 -6.04 -2.05 4.87
N PHE A 70 -5.85 -1.76 3.58
CA PHE A 70 -6.63 -2.35 2.50
C PHE A 70 -5.70 -3.09 1.55
N PHE A 71 -6.05 -4.33 1.19
CA PHE A 71 -5.24 -5.19 0.34
C PHE A 71 -6.01 -5.53 -0.94
N PRO A 72 -5.60 -5.03 -2.13
CA PRO A 72 -6.32 -5.23 -3.39
C PRO A 72 -6.04 -6.59 -4.04
N ASN A 73 -5.51 -7.57 -3.30
CA ASN A 73 -5.08 -8.87 -3.82
C ASN A 73 -6.21 -9.66 -4.51
N LEU A 74 -7.45 -9.46 -4.08
CA LEU A 74 -8.65 -10.06 -4.69
C LEU A 74 -9.29 -9.14 -5.72
N LYS A 75 -9.33 -7.83 -5.42
CA LYS A 75 -9.96 -6.83 -6.29
C LYS A 75 -9.22 -6.70 -7.63
N SER A 76 -7.89 -6.74 -7.60
CA SER A 76 -7.06 -6.61 -8.79
C SER A 76 -7.36 -7.69 -9.84
N PRO A 77 -7.25 -8.99 -9.53
CA PRO A 77 -7.61 -10.05 -10.48
C PRO A 77 -9.09 -10.06 -10.84
N ALA A 78 -10.01 -9.78 -9.90
CA ALA A 78 -11.46 -9.76 -10.19
C ALA A 78 -11.85 -8.67 -11.22
N THR A 79 -11.16 -7.53 -11.19
CA THR A 79 -11.44 -6.37 -12.05
C THR A 79 -10.50 -6.24 -13.25
N GLY A 80 -9.39 -6.99 -13.28
CA GLY A 80 -8.30 -6.80 -14.24
C GLY A 80 -7.53 -5.49 -14.07
N THR A 81 -7.75 -4.76 -12.97
CA THR A 81 -7.09 -3.47 -12.71
C THR A 81 -5.86 -3.69 -11.83
N SER A 82 -4.74 -3.04 -12.13
CA SER A 82 -3.53 -3.19 -11.31
C SER A 82 -3.73 -2.66 -9.88
N PRO A 83 -3.05 -3.22 -8.86
CA PRO A 83 -3.14 -2.73 -7.48
C PRO A 83 -2.85 -1.22 -7.35
N GLY A 84 -1.79 -0.74 -8.00
CA GLY A 84 -1.42 0.68 -7.99
C GLY A 84 -2.54 1.57 -8.55
N LYS A 85 -3.16 1.17 -9.67
CA LYS A 85 -4.29 1.92 -10.23
C LYS A 85 -5.51 1.92 -9.31
N LEU A 86 -5.86 0.78 -8.70
CA LEU A 86 -6.98 0.70 -7.75
C LEU A 86 -6.80 1.66 -6.57
N PHE A 87 -5.58 1.76 -6.04
CA PHE A 87 -5.27 2.72 -4.99
C PHE A 87 -5.31 4.17 -5.48
N LEU A 88 -4.74 4.48 -6.67
CA LEU A 88 -4.70 5.84 -7.23
C LEU A 88 -6.10 6.38 -7.45
N ASP A 89 -6.91 5.62 -8.19
CA ASP A 89 -8.27 6.00 -8.51
C ASP A 89 -9.10 6.19 -7.23
N SER A 90 -8.80 5.44 -6.16
CA SER A 90 -9.46 5.60 -4.85
C SER A 90 -9.04 6.89 -4.15
N VAL A 91 -7.74 7.22 -4.11
CA VAL A 91 -7.23 8.44 -3.48
C VAL A 91 -7.71 9.69 -4.23
N GLU A 92 -7.68 9.68 -5.56
CA GLU A 92 -8.16 10.80 -6.39
C GLU A 92 -9.64 11.08 -6.17
N ARG A 93 -10.47 10.03 -6.06
CA ARG A 93 -11.91 10.17 -5.77
C ARG A 93 -12.19 10.79 -4.41
N LEU A 94 -11.26 10.69 -3.45
CA LEU A 94 -11.41 11.34 -2.15
C LEU A 94 -11.22 12.86 -2.23
N GLY A 95 -10.58 13.38 -3.28
CA GLY A 95 -10.49 14.83 -3.54
C GLY A 95 -9.78 15.63 -2.45
N LEU A 96 -8.86 15.02 -1.71
CA LEU A 96 -8.20 15.67 -0.56
C LEU A 96 -7.21 16.75 -1.02
N GLU A 97 -7.39 17.97 -0.53
CA GLU A 97 -6.54 19.12 -0.85
C GLU A 97 -5.09 18.94 -0.35
N GLY A 98 -4.14 19.52 -1.10
CA GLY A 98 -2.70 19.53 -0.77
C GLY A 98 -1.93 18.25 -1.10
N LEU A 99 -2.57 17.21 -1.64
CA LEU A 99 -1.90 15.94 -1.94
C LEU A 99 -1.31 15.80 -3.34
N GLN A 100 -1.51 16.78 -4.21
CA GLN A 100 -1.16 16.66 -5.63
C GLN A 100 0.34 16.43 -5.84
N GLU A 101 1.21 17.23 -5.22
CA GLU A 101 2.66 17.09 -5.36
C GLU A 101 3.19 15.75 -4.81
N PRO A 102 2.86 15.35 -3.57
CA PRO A 102 3.23 14.02 -3.08
C PRO A 102 2.69 12.87 -3.95
N ILE A 103 1.48 13.03 -4.51
CA ILE A 103 0.91 12.08 -5.48
C ILE A 103 1.74 12.02 -6.74
N ASN A 104 2.24 13.14 -7.25
CA ASN A 104 3.04 13.19 -8.47
C ASN A 104 4.43 12.56 -8.27
N HIS A 105 5.10 12.84 -7.15
CA HIS A 105 6.37 12.18 -6.81
C HIS A 105 6.19 10.68 -6.69
N LEU A 106 5.12 10.24 -6.02
CA LEU A 106 4.76 8.85 -6.11
C LEU A 106 4.43 8.50 -7.56
N ARG A 107 3.59 9.14 -8.39
CA ARG A 107 3.25 8.68 -9.77
C ARG A 107 4.45 8.40 -10.64
N ASN A 108 5.47 9.23 -10.51
CA ASN A 108 6.72 9.07 -11.21
C ASN A 108 7.55 7.87 -10.70
N PHE A 109 7.33 7.46 -9.45
CA PHE A 109 8.00 6.36 -8.77
C PHE A 109 7.13 5.07 -8.63
N LEU A 110 5.91 5.16 -8.08
CA LEU A 110 4.89 4.13 -7.78
C LEU A 110 3.38 4.56 -7.84
N GLY A 111 3.07 5.84 -7.95
CA GLY A 111 1.77 6.53 -7.98
C GLY A 111 0.82 6.42 -6.81
N LEU A 112 0.77 7.34 -5.81
CA LEU A 112 -0.29 7.49 -4.74
C LEU A 112 -0.23 8.75 -3.80
N GLY A 113 -1.30 9.08 -3.00
CA GLY A 113 -1.47 10.22 -2.02
C GLY A 113 -1.98 9.86 -0.59
N ARG A 114 -2.03 10.79 0.43
CA ARG A 114 -2.21 10.60 1.93
C ARG A 114 -2.84 9.28 2.36
N LEU A 115 -1.92 8.35 2.52
CA LEU A 115 -2.07 6.94 2.72
C LEU A 115 -0.66 6.48 3.09
N LYS A 116 -0.53 5.35 3.76
CA LYS A 116 0.74 4.62 3.71
C LYS A 116 0.63 3.63 2.56
N LEU A 117 1.38 3.86 1.50
CA LEU A 117 1.51 2.87 0.44
C LEU A 117 2.52 1.84 0.89
N TYR A 118 2.12 0.59 1.03
CA TYR A 118 3.06 -0.51 1.32
C TYR A 118 3.42 -1.23 0.04
N VAL A 119 4.71 -1.47 -0.15
CA VAL A 119 5.23 -2.35 -1.19
C VAL A 119 6.05 -3.46 -0.57
N THR A 120 6.20 -4.53 -1.34
CA THR A 120 7.09 -5.63 -1.04
C THR A 120 8.07 -5.76 -2.21
N ASP A 121 9.36 -5.75 -1.93
CA ASP A 121 10.41 -5.92 -2.93
C ASP A 121 11.09 -7.29 -2.76
N GLN A 122 11.14 -8.05 -3.84
CA GLN A 122 11.75 -9.36 -3.90
C GLN A 122 13.27 -9.28 -4.08
N LEU A 123 13.79 -8.17 -4.60
CA LEU A 123 15.22 -7.95 -4.75
C LEU A 123 15.73 -7.18 -3.53
N VAL A 124 16.26 -7.93 -2.56
CA VAL A 124 16.75 -7.39 -1.29
C VAL A 124 18.24 -7.14 -1.44
N ILE A 125 18.59 -5.96 -1.95
CA ILE A 125 19.97 -5.49 -2.10
C ILE A 125 20.03 -4.02 -1.69
N TRP A 126 21.21 -3.54 -1.29
CA TRP A 126 21.37 -2.17 -0.83
C TRP A 126 20.95 -1.12 -1.87
N ASP A 127 21.29 -1.32 -3.15
CA ASP A 127 20.90 -0.38 -4.22
C ASP A 127 19.39 -0.20 -4.33
N ARG A 128 18.61 -1.26 -4.07
CA ARG A 128 17.15 -1.17 -4.06
C ARG A 128 16.64 -0.39 -2.85
N VAL A 129 17.32 -0.48 -1.71
CA VAL A 129 17.04 0.38 -0.54
C VAL A 129 17.26 1.84 -0.90
N VAL A 130 18.38 2.17 -1.56
CA VAL A 130 18.69 3.53 -2.00
C VAL A 130 17.63 4.04 -2.99
N ASP A 131 17.27 3.25 -3.99
CA ASP A 131 16.21 3.59 -4.96
C ASP A 131 14.88 3.91 -4.26
N ILE A 132 14.48 3.07 -3.32
CA ILE A 132 13.21 3.19 -2.58
C ILE A 132 13.24 4.41 -1.65
N TRP A 133 14.35 4.60 -0.92
CA TRP A 133 14.52 5.70 0.01
C TRP A 133 14.54 7.07 -0.67
N THR A 134 15.21 7.14 -1.82
CA THR A 134 15.42 8.38 -2.57
C THR A 134 14.34 8.63 -3.63
N LEU A 135 13.40 7.69 -3.81
CA LEU A 135 12.45 7.69 -4.93
C LEU A 135 13.19 7.82 -6.29
N ARG A 136 14.23 7.01 -6.48
CA ARG A 136 15.18 7.08 -7.63
C ARG A 136 15.76 8.48 -7.82
N GLY A 137 16.24 9.07 -6.73
CA GLY A 137 16.84 10.40 -6.73
C GLY A 137 15.85 11.57 -6.65
N SER A 138 14.55 11.35 -6.82
CA SER A 138 13.55 12.44 -6.77
C SER A 138 13.52 13.15 -5.40
N ARG A 139 13.91 12.47 -4.32
CA ARG A 139 13.94 12.98 -2.95
C ARG A 139 15.30 13.58 -2.54
N LEU A 140 16.28 13.71 -3.45
CA LEU A 140 17.59 14.28 -3.10
C LEU A 140 17.53 15.75 -2.63
N GLY A 141 16.44 16.46 -2.93
CA GLY A 141 16.18 17.81 -2.40
C GLY A 141 15.67 17.85 -0.96
N ASP A 142 15.30 16.72 -0.35
CA ASP A 142 14.86 16.65 1.04
C ASP A 142 16.10 16.74 1.97
N PRO A 143 16.22 17.76 2.84
CA PRO A 143 17.37 17.95 3.72
C PRO A 143 17.69 16.75 4.62
N GLN A 144 16.68 15.93 4.91
CA GLN A 144 16.82 14.77 5.79
C GLN A 144 17.22 13.49 5.02
N CYS A 145 17.15 13.49 3.69
CA CYS A 145 17.32 12.29 2.86
C CYS A 145 18.66 11.57 3.11
N ASP A 146 19.76 12.31 3.00
CA ASP A 146 21.12 11.77 3.06
C ASP A 146 21.49 11.33 4.48
N THR A 147 21.16 12.16 5.48
CA THR A 147 21.46 11.85 6.89
C THR A 147 20.78 10.56 7.32
N ASP A 148 19.50 10.38 6.99
CA ASP A 148 18.76 9.18 7.35
C ASP A 148 19.22 7.96 6.53
N LEU A 149 19.64 8.14 5.27
CA LEU A 149 20.15 7.05 4.44
C LEU A 149 21.47 6.49 4.99
N ILE A 150 22.34 7.36 5.54
CA ILE A 150 23.57 6.95 6.24
C ILE A 150 23.22 6.10 7.47
N LEU A 151 22.23 6.51 8.27
CA LEU A 151 21.78 5.71 9.41
C LEU A 151 21.22 4.36 8.95
N LEU A 152 20.41 4.37 7.90
CA LEU A 152 19.85 3.15 7.34
C LEU A 152 20.94 2.17 6.84
N ARG A 153 22.05 2.69 6.29
CA ARG A 153 23.22 1.87 5.90
C ARG A 153 23.85 1.19 7.10
N LYS A 154 24.11 1.96 8.16
CA LYS A 154 24.68 1.42 9.40
C LYS A 154 23.79 0.32 9.98
N LEU A 155 22.47 0.52 10.00
CA LEU A 155 21.54 -0.49 10.48
C LEU A 155 21.54 -1.74 9.59
N TRP A 156 21.58 -1.57 8.28
CA TRP A 156 21.67 -2.68 7.32
C TRP A 156 22.94 -3.53 7.54
N ASP A 157 24.08 -2.87 7.75
CA ASP A 157 25.35 -3.52 8.08
C ASP A 157 25.28 -4.32 9.37
N LEU A 158 24.79 -3.69 10.45
CA LEU A 158 24.70 -4.32 11.77
C LEU A 158 23.78 -5.54 11.78
N LEU A 159 22.70 -5.52 11.00
CA LEU A 159 21.78 -6.65 10.89
C LEU A 159 22.30 -7.78 9.99
N GLU A 160 23.41 -7.54 9.29
CA GLU A 160 24.00 -8.45 8.30
C GLU A 160 22.93 -8.99 7.36
N ILE A 161 22.17 -8.08 6.74
CA ILE A 161 21.10 -8.46 5.83
C ILE A 161 21.71 -9.11 4.60
N PRO A 162 21.47 -10.42 4.36
CA PRO A 162 22.04 -11.08 3.20
C PRO A 162 21.40 -10.50 1.94
N GLU A 163 22.18 -10.28 0.90
CA GLU A 163 21.64 -9.77 -0.36
C GLU A 163 20.99 -10.87 -1.22
N GLY A 164 20.16 -10.46 -2.18
CA GLY A 164 19.70 -11.32 -3.27
C GLY A 164 18.18 -11.38 -3.46
N TYR A 165 17.78 -12.19 -4.43
CA TYR A 165 16.38 -12.35 -4.82
C TYR A 165 15.62 -13.30 -3.89
N ARG A 166 14.35 -12.97 -3.61
CA ARG A 166 13.45 -13.71 -2.72
C ARG A 166 12.27 -14.25 -3.52
N TRP A 167 12.26 -15.55 -3.75
CA TRP A 167 11.20 -16.21 -4.49
C TRP A 167 9.90 -16.35 -3.67
N ASN A 168 10.00 -16.50 -2.34
CA ASN A 168 8.85 -16.71 -1.47
C ASN A 168 8.43 -15.43 -0.70
N VAL A 169 7.55 -14.65 -1.33
CA VAL A 169 7.09 -13.34 -0.82
C VAL A 169 6.18 -13.45 0.40
N ARG A 170 5.41 -14.53 0.49
CA ARG A 170 4.44 -14.77 1.57
C ARG A 170 4.38 -16.27 1.85
N PRO A 171 5.27 -16.80 2.69
CA PRO A 171 5.24 -18.20 3.04
C PRO A 171 3.95 -18.55 3.80
N ASP A 172 3.43 -19.75 3.58
CA ASP A 172 2.28 -20.31 4.31
C ASP A 172 2.80 -21.43 5.21
N TYR A 173 3.66 -21.07 6.18
CA TYR A 173 4.21 -22.05 7.12
C TYR A 173 3.17 -22.43 8.17
N PRO A 174 3.00 -23.74 8.45
CA PRO A 174 2.15 -24.18 9.55
C PRO A 174 2.60 -23.56 10.88
N LEU A 175 1.64 -23.21 11.72
CA LEU A 175 1.93 -22.71 13.06
C LEU A 175 2.76 -23.74 13.85
N GLY A 176 3.83 -23.29 14.50
CA GLY A 176 4.74 -24.14 15.27
C GLY A 176 5.88 -24.75 14.46
N SER A 177 5.87 -24.62 13.12
CA SER A 177 6.98 -25.06 12.28
C SER A 177 7.94 -23.90 12.00
N PRO A 178 9.25 -24.05 12.26
CA PRO A 178 10.21 -23.03 11.88
C PRO A 178 10.31 -22.93 10.35
N PRO A 179 10.66 -21.75 9.80
CA PRO A 179 10.99 -21.65 8.39
C PRO A 179 12.24 -22.49 8.07
N PRO A 180 12.43 -22.89 6.80
CA PRO A 180 13.69 -23.47 6.32
C PRO A 180 14.89 -22.58 6.69
N LEU A 181 16.04 -23.20 6.97
CA LEU A 181 17.26 -22.48 7.40
C LEU A 181 17.78 -21.49 6.35
N ASP A 182 17.52 -21.77 5.08
CA ASP A 182 17.84 -20.93 3.93
C ASP A 182 16.74 -19.93 3.57
N TYR A 183 15.60 -19.94 4.28
CA TYR A 183 14.55 -18.96 4.06
C TYR A 183 15.08 -17.55 4.34
N ARG A 184 14.78 -16.64 3.41
CA ARG A 184 15.09 -15.22 3.54
C ARG A 184 13.83 -14.43 3.23
N PRO A 185 13.40 -13.53 4.11
CA PRO A 185 12.22 -12.73 3.84
C PRO A 185 12.53 -11.63 2.81
N VAL A 186 11.46 -11.19 2.17
CA VAL A 186 11.39 -9.99 1.33
C VAL A 186 11.63 -8.73 2.15
N MET A 187 11.96 -7.63 1.47
CA MET A 187 11.93 -6.31 2.08
C MET A 187 10.53 -5.70 1.90
N MET A 188 10.06 -4.94 2.88
CA MET A 188 8.89 -4.10 2.69
C MET A 188 9.27 -2.63 2.86
N ALA A 189 8.53 -1.75 2.21
CA ALA A 189 8.67 -0.33 2.40
C ALA A 189 7.29 0.31 2.45
N ASN A 190 7.18 1.44 3.13
CA ASN A 190 6.04 2.32 2.94
C ASN A 190 6.45 3.76 2.66
N TRP A 191 5.52 4.50 2.07
CA TRP A 191 5.60 5.95 1.93
C TRP A 191 4.40 6.58 2.61
N THR A 192 4.69 7.43 3.60
CA THR A 192 3.69 8.23 4.30
C THR A 192 3.53 9.55 3.59
N LEU A 193 2.36 9.76 3.03
CA LEU A 193 2.06 10.95 2.25
C LEU A 193 1.57 12.09 3.15
N SER A 194 1.72 13.34 2.71
CA SER A 194 1.46 14.51 3.55
C SER A 194 1.21 15.82 2.79
N PRO A 195 0.04 16.51 2.86
CA PRO A 195 -0.15 17.87 2.34
C PRO A 195 0.81 18.90 2.88
N THR A 196 1.45 18.65 4.02
CA THR A 196 2.41 19.58 4.62
C THR A 196 3.85 19.24 4.27
N LYS A 197 4.11 18.19 3.47
CA LYS A 197 5.46 17.83 3.03
C LYS A 197 5.47 17.67 1.52
N GLU A 198 6.51 18.20 0.88
CA GLU A 198 6.75 18.04 -0.55
C GLU A 198 6.98 16.56 -0.91
N PHE A 199 7.88 15.91 -0.18
CA PHE A 199 8.20 14.50 -0.39
C PHE A 199 7.42 13.58 0.57
N PRO A 200 7.01 12.38 0.12
CA PRO A 200 6.49 11.38 1.02
C PRO A 200 7.58 10.83 1.95
N GLY A 201 7.25 10.62 3.22
CA GLY A 201 8.19 10.07 4.20
C GLY A 201 8.37 8.56 3.99
N PRO A 202 9.57 8.08 3.59
CA PRO A 202 9.81 6.66 3.42
C PRO A 202 9.98 5.96 4.77
N GLN A 203 9.65 4.68 4.81
CA GLN A 203 9.95 3.79 5.94
C GLN A 203 10.29 2.41 5.38
N ILE A 204 11.46 1.89 5.73
CA ILE A 204 11.91 0.54 5.34
C ILE A 204 11.65 -0.43 6.47
N TYR A 205 11.16 -1.62 6.11
CA TYR A 205 10.98 -2.75 6.99
C TYR A 205 11.96 -3.84 6.58
N LEU A 206 13.00 -4.01 7.40
CA LEU A 206 13.94 -5.12 7.30
C LEU A 206 13.34 -6.28 8.08
N LEU A 207 12.79 -7.26 7.38
CA LEU A 207 12.19 -8.44 8.01
C LEU A 207 13.31 -9.34 8.53
N THR A 208 13.31 -9.61 9.83
CA THR A 208 14.32 -10.45 10.50
C THR A 208 13.83 -11.88 10.77
N PHE A 209 12.63 -12.23 10.28
CA PHE A 209 12.08 -13.58 10.44
C PHE A 209 13.03 -14.65 9.90
N GLY A 210 13.37 -15.63 10.74
CA GLY A 210 14.37 -16.67 10.45
C GLY A 210 15.80 -16.32 10.87
N LYS A 211 16.08 -15.10 11.34
CA LYS A 211 17.33 -14.76 12.04
C LYS A 211 17.21 -15.06 13.54
N ASN A 212 18.35 -15.27 14.18
CA ASN A 212 18.43 -15.39 15.63
C ASN A 212 18.11 -14.04 16.27
N ASP A 213 17.11 -14.00 17.17
CA ASP A 213 16.66 -12.79 17.83
C ASP A 213 17.75 -12.11 18.66
N ALA A 214 18.74 -12.85 19.18
CA ALA A 214 19.88 -12.28 19.89
C ALA A 214 20.69 -11.32 18.99
N VAL A 215 20.94 -11.72 17.74
CA VAL A 215 21.63 -10.86 16.75
C VAL A 215 20.82 -9.60 16.45
N VAL A 216 19.48 -9.73 16.36
CA VAL A 216 18.58 -8.59 16.11
C VAL A 216 18.57 -7.63 17.29
N ILE A 217 18.59 -8.14 18.52
CA ILE A 217 18.63 -7.35 19.75
C ILE A 217 19.98 -6.65 19.88
N ASP A 218 21.09 -7.35 19.65
CA ASP A 218 22.43 -6.79 19.73
C ASP A 218 22.62 -5.64 18.73
N ALA A 219 22.07 -5.74 17.53
CA ALA A 219 22.08 -4.66 16.55
C ALA A 219 21.31 -3.40 17.00
N ARG A 220 20.39 -3.50 17.98
CA ARG A 220 19.67 -2.34 18.55
C ARG A 220 20.46 -1.62 19.65
N VAL A 221 21.42 -2.27 20.30
CA VAL A 221 22.15 -1.69 21.45
C VAL A 221 23.09 -0.53 21.03
N PRO A 222 23.73 -0.55 19.85
CA PRO A 222 24.52 0.58 19.35
C PRO A 222 23.71 1.74 18.74
N PHE A 223 22.39 1.59 18.62
CA PHE A 223 21.53 2.46 17.80
C PHE A 223 20.64 3.40 18.63
#